data_AF-A0A7J8UAK0-F1
#
_entry.id   AF-A0A7J8UAK0-F1
#
_cell.length_a   1.000
_cell.length_b   1.000
_cell.length_c   1.000
_cell.angle_alpha   90.00
_cell.angle_beta   90.00
_cell.angle_gamma   90.00
#
_symmetry.space_group_name_H-M   'P 1'
#
loop_
_entity.id
_entity.type
_entity.pdbx_description
1 polymer ?
#
loop_
_entity_poly.entity_id
_entity_poly.type
_entity_poly.pdbx_seq_one_letter_code
_entity_poly.pdbx_strand_id
1 'polypeptide(L)'
;MELVILVPCSLLLIALIKFLYDSLWVPLSIQHMLNSQGIKGPPYRFIHGNNKEIIKMRKEAMSKPKALTHDIFAKTQPHMYSWIKKYGKNFVYWNGIRAEVVISEPELVKEVLKNSENVFPKAKPSFYVSKLLGNGLATIDGEKWVKHRKLTNYAFHGESLKNMTPAIIASVETMLKRWKGKEGKEIEVYQEFRLLTSE
;
A
#
# COMPACT_ATOMS: atom_id res chain seq x y z
N MET A 1 -21.22 -48.41 -2.68
CA MET A 1 -20.11 -47.85 -1.88
C MET A 1 -19.06 -47.17 -2.75
N GLU A 2 -18.71 -47.70 -3.92
CA GLU A 2 -17.67 -47.12 -4.79
C GLU A 2 -17.99 -45.70 -5.31
N LEU A 3 -19.23 -45.46 -5.76
CA LEU A 3 -19.68 -44.13 -6.22
C LEU A 3 -19.61 -43.05 -5.12
N VAL A 4 -19.77 -43.45 -3.85
CA VAL A 4 -19.71 -42.54 -2.69
C VAL A 4 -18.29 -42.06 -2.41
N ILE A 5 -17.27 -42.83 -2.82
CA ILE A 5 -15.85 -42.49 -2.65
C ILE A 5 -15.31 -41.79 -3.91
N LEU A 6 -15.73 -42.21 -5.10
CA LEU A 6 -15.26 -41.66 -6.38
C LEU A 6 -15.64 -40.18 -6.56
N VAL A 7 -16.83 -39.76 -6.12
CA VAL A 7 -17.29 -38.37 -6.26
C VAL A 7 -16.47 -37.38 -5.39
N PRO A 8 -16.23 -37.62 -4.09
CA PRO A 8 -15.32 -36.80 -3.30
C PRO A 8 -13.89 -36.79 -3.84
N CYS A 9 -13.36 -37.94 -4.29
CA CYS A 9 -12.02 -38.01 -4.85
C CYS A 9 -11.86 -37.19 -6.13
N SER A 10 -12.87 -37.20 -7.02
CA SER A 10 -12.84 -36.40 -8.25
C SER A 10 -12.94 -34.89 -7.93
N LEU A 11 -13.78 -34.48 -6.98
CA LEU A 11 -13.85 -33.08 -6.53
C LEU A 11 -12.53 -32.60 -5.92
N LEU A 12 -11.88 -33.43 -5.11
CA LEU A 12 -10.55 -33.11 -4.55
C LEU A 12 -9.49 -32.98 -5.64
N LEU A 13 -9.51 -33.87 -6.63
CA LEU A 13 -8.59 -33.80 -7.77
C LEU A 13 -8.80 -32.52 -8.58
N ILE A 14 -10.05 -32.16 -8.88
CA ILE A 14 -10.38 -30.92 -9.60
C ILE A 14 -9.93 -29.69 -8.79
N ALA A 15 -10.18 -29.67 -7.48
CA ALA A 15 -9.74 -28.59 -6.60
C ALA A 15 -8.21 -28.47 -6.58
N LEU A 16 -7.49 -29.59 -6.52
CA LEU A 16 -6.03 -29.63 -6.57
C LEU A 16 -5.49 -29.11 -7.90
N ILE A 17 -6.05 -29.55 -9.03
CA ILE A 17 -5.67 -29.07 -10.37
C ILE A 17 -5.89 -27.57 -10.46
N LYS A 18 -7.04 -27.08 -10.03
CA LYS A 18 -7.35 -25.64 -10.01
C LYS A 18 -6.35 -24.87 -9.14
N PHE A 19 -6.07 -25.37 -7.95
CA PHE A 19 -5.10 -24.77 -7.04
C PHE A 19 -3.70 -24.68 -7.64
N LEU A 20 -3.22 -25.75 -8.28
CA LEU A 20 -1.92 -25.78 -8.95
C LEU A 20 -1.91 -24.86 -10.17
N TYR A 21 -2.98 -24.81 -10.95
CA TYR A 21 -3.10 -23.88 -12.07
C TYR A 21 -2.99 -22.42 -11.59
N ASP A 22 -3.80 -22.04 -10.59
CA ASP A 22 -3.87 -20.67 -10.06
C ASP A 22 -2.58 -20.28 -9.29
N SER A 23 -1.94 -21.22 -8.59
CA SER A 23 -0.79 -20.95 -7.71
C SER A 23 0.57 -21.26 -8.32
N LEU A 24 0.65 -21.99 -9.43
CA LEU A 24 1.91 -22.34 -10.08
C LEU A 24 1.93 -21.88 -11.54
N TRP A 25 0.99 -22.36 -12.35
CA TRP A 25 1.00 -22.10 -13.79
C TRP A 25 0.78 -20.63 -14.13
N VAL A 26 -0.27 -20.01 -13.58
CA VAL A 26 -0.60 -18.60 -13.85
C VAL A 26 0.54 -17.66 -13.46
N PRO A 27 1.12 -17.72 -12.23
CA PRO A 27 2.25 -16.89 -11.87
C PRO A 27 3.47 -17.06 -12.78
N LEU A 28 3.86 -18.31 -13.09
CA LEU A 28 5.01 -18.57 -13.95
C LEU A 28 4.80 -18.07 -15.38
N SER A 29 3.59 -18.24 -15.91
CA SER A 29 3.20 -17.74 -17.24
C SER A 29 3.27 -16.20 -17.31
N ILE A 30 2.69 -15.51 -16.31
CA ILE A 30 2.76 -14.04 -16.22
C ILE A 30 4.22 -13.57 -16.07
N GLN A 31 5.03 -14.24 -15.25
CA GLN A 31 6.45 -13.91 -15.12
C GLN A 31 7.19 -14.02 -16.46
N HIS A 32 6.96 -15.10 -17.20
CA HIS A 32 7.56 -15.31 -18.51
C HIS A 32 7.14 -14.22 -19.50
N MET A 33 5.84 -13.90 -19.56
CA MET A 33 5.30 -12.85 -20.42
C MET A 33 5.88 -11.47 -20.09
N LEU A 34 5.98 -11.09 -18.81
CA LEU A 34 6.53 -9.79 -18.42
C LEU A 34 8.04 -9.72 -18.71
N ASN A 35 8.76 -10.82 -18.49
CA ASN A 35 10.18 -10.91 -18.83
C ASN A 35 10.42 -10.74 -20.34
N SER A 36 9.56 -11.30 -21.20
CA SER A 36 9.69 -11.13 -22.66
C SER A 36 9.40 -9.70 -23.13
N GLN A 37 8.61 -8.94 -22.37
CA GLN A 37 8.39 -7.51 -22.55
C GLN A 37 9.47 -6.62 -21.90
N GLY A 38 10.47 -7.22 -21.27
CA GLY A 38 11.57 -6.50 -20.61
C GLY A 38 11.30 -6.08 -19.16
N ILE A 39 10.13 -6.36 -18.61
CA ILE A 39 9.80 -6.09 -17.20
C ILE A 39 10.30 -7.26 -16.35
N LYS A 40 11.54 -7.11 -15.87
CA LYS A 40 12.22 -8.12 -15.04
C LYS A 40 11.84 -7.97 -13.57
N GLY A 41 12.23 -8.94 -12.75
CA GLY A 41 11.95 -8.92 -11.31
C GLY A 41 12.48 -10.14 -10.57
N PRO A 42 12.37 -10.17 -9.23
CA PRO A 42 12.64 -11.38 -8.48
C PRO A 42 11.76 -12.55 -8.96
N PRO A 43 12.27 -13.80 -8.95
CA PRO A 43 11.49 -14.96 -9.35
C PRO A 43 10.30 -15.18 -8.41
N TYR A 44 9.21 -15.67 -8.96
CA TYR A 44 8.06 -16.14 -8.20
C TYR A 44 8.48 -17.30 -7.28
N ARG A 45 7.95 -17.33 -6.06
CA ARG A 45 8.08 -18.47 -5.13
C ARG A 45 6.71 -18.98 -4.77
N PHE A 46 6.53 -20.29 -4.82
CA PHE A 46 5.23 -20.93 -4.66
C PHE A 46 4.47 -20.46 -3.41
N ILE A 47 3.20 -20.05 -3.61
CA ILE A 47 2.23 -19.53 -2.64
C ILE A 47 2.58 -18.16 -2.04
N HIS A 48 3.83 -17.95 -1.63
CA HIS A 48 4.22 -16.79 -0.83
C HIS A 48 4.81 -15.64 -1.66
N GLY A 49 5.13 -15.89 -2.93
CA GLY A 49 5.83 -14.93 -3.77
C GLY A 49 7.12 -14.46 -3.11
N ASN A 50 7.32 -13.15 -3.08
CA ASN A 50 8.49 -12.53 -2.47
C ASN A 50 8.25 -12.06 -1.02
N ASN A 51 7.09 -12.35 -0.42
CA ASN A 51 6.71 -11.81 0.89
C ASN A 51 7.69 -12.15 2.01
N LYS A 52 8.23 -13.39 2.03
CA LYS A 52 9.24 -13.80 3.03
C LYS A 52 10.54 -13.00 2.91
N GLU A 53 10.98 -12.74 1.67
CA GLU A 53 12.17 -11.93 1.39
C GLU A 53 11.94 -10.47 1.79
N ILE A 54 10.78 -9.91 1.46
CA ILE A 54 10.38 -8.55 1.84
C ILE A 54 10.38 -8.38 3.36
N ILE A 55 9.79 -9.32 4.11
CA ILE A 55 9.76 -9.30 5.58
C ILE A 55 11.18 -9.34 6.15
N LYS A 56 12.03 -10.23 5.64
CA LYS A 56 13.42 -10.35 6.06
C LYS A 56 14.19 -9.03 5.83
N MET A 57 14.11 -8.47 4.62
CA MET A 57 14.78 -7.22 4.27
C MET A 57 14.29 -6.05 5.13
N ARG A 58 12.98 -5.96 5.39
CA ARG A 58 12.41 -4.95 6.29
C ARG A 58 12.93 -5.10 7.72
N LYS A 59 12.96 -6.32 8.27
CA LYS A 59 13.49 -6.58 9.62
C LYS A 59 14.97 -6.18 9.72
N GLU A 60 15.79 -6.60 8.76
CA GLU A 60 17.20 -6.26 8.70
C GLU A 60 17.42 -4.75 8.58
N ALA A 61 16.70 -4.09 7.66
CA ALA A 61 16.78 -2.65 7.50
C ALA A 61 16.40 -1.96 8.81
N MET A 62 15.27 -2.31 9.43
CA MET A 62 14.77 -1.70 10.68
C MET A 62 15.72 -1.88 11.87
N SER A 63 16.42 -3.02 11.97
CA SER A 63 17.36 -3.28 13.07
C SER A 63 18.58 -2.35 13.13
N LYS A 64 18.97 -1.74 12.00
CA LYS A 64 20.15 -0.89 11.94
C LYS A 64 19.87 0.52 12.50
N PRO A 65 20.82 1.19 13.17
CA PRO A 65 20.66 2.60 13.51
C PRO A 65 20.40 3.46 12.26
N LYS A 66 19.66 4.57 12.41
CA LYS A 66 19.37 5.48 11.30
C LYS A 66 19.83 6.89 11.67
N ALA A 67 20.55 7.54 10.77
CA ALA A 67 20.83 8.97 10.88
C ALA A 67 19.54 9.80 10.72
N LEU A 68 19.52 11.00 11.32
CA LEU A 68 18.45 11.97 11.12
C LEU A 68 18.59 12.64 9.76
N THR A 69 18.09 11.94 8.72
CA THR A 69 18.12 12.42 7.33
C THR A 69 16.74 12.24 6.70
N HIS A 70 16.49 13.00 5.63
CA HIS A 70 15.31 12.85 4.79
C HIS A 70 15.40 11.63 3.85
N ASP A 71 16.61 11.12 3.56
CA ASP A 71 16.79 9.91 2.75
C ASP A 71 16.53 8.64 3.56
N ILE A 72 15.24 8.32 3.72
CA ILE A 72 14.78 7.16 4.49
C ILE A 72 14.32 6.01 3.60
N PHE A 73 14.35 6.16 2.28
CA PHE A 73 13.68 5.22 1.37
C PHE A 73 14.30 3.81 1.44
N ALA A 74 15.63 3.73 1.45
CA ALA A 74 16.34 2.46 1.62
C ALA A 74 16.04 1.76 2.96
N LYS A 75 15.64 2.52 3.97
CA LYS A 75 15.30 2.03 5.30
C LYS A 75 13.83 1.59 5.38
N THR A 76 12.91 2.37 4.82
CA THR A 76 11.46 2.13 4.91
C THR A 76 10.97 1.11 3.88
N GLN A 77 11.54 1.12 2.66
CA GLN A 77 11.22 0.19 1.58
C GLN A 77 12.51 -0.45 1.01
N PRO A 78 13.25 -1.23 1.82
CA PRO A 78 14.55 -1.79 1.43
C PRO A 78 14.50 -2.71 0.20
N HIS A 79 13.41 -3.48 0.06
CA HIS A 79 13.20 -4.36 -1.09
C HIS A 79 13.00 -3.56 -2.38
N MET A 80 12.15 -2.52 -2.36
CA MET A 80 11.96 -1.63 -3.51
C MET A 80 13.29 -0.97 -3.89
N TYR A 81 14.02 -0.40 -2.91
CA TYR A 81 15.31 0.25 -3.16
C TYR A 81 16.34 -0.70 -3.80
N SER A 82 16.45 -1.93 -3.28
CA SER A 82 17.35 -2.95 -3.81
C SER A 82 16.94 -3.43 -5.21
N TRP A 83 15.65 -3.67 -5.42
CA TRP A 83 15.12 -4.20 -6.68
C TRP A 83 15.12 -3.16 -7.79
N ILE A 84 14.91 -1.87 -7.49
CA ILE A 84 15.07 -0.79 -8.46
C ILE A 84 16.51 -0.78 -9.01
N LYS A 85 17.51 -0.93 -8.13
CA LYS A 85 18.92 -1.00 -8.53
C LYS A 85 19.24 -2.25 -9.35
N LYS A 86 18.58 -3.37 -9.05
CA LYS A 86 18.88 -4.68 -9.66
C LYS A 86 18.14 -4.93 -10.97
N TYR A 87 16.88 -4.53 -11.06
CA TYR A 87 15.99 -4.86 -12.17
C TYR A 87 15.59 -3.63 -13.01
N GLY A 88 15.84 -2.42 -12.52
CA GLY A 88 15.49 -1.17 -13.18
C GLY A 88 14.32 -0.44 -12.50
N LYS A 89 14.00 0.75 -13.01
CA LYS A 89 12.94 1.63 -12.49
C LYS A 89 11.54 0.99 -12.55
N ASN A 90 11.31 0.15 -13.56
CA ASN A 90 10.13 -0.71 -13.71
C ASN A 90 10.50 -2.17 -13.45
N PHE A 91 9.79 -2.82 -12.54
CA PHE A 91 9.99 -4.25 -12.27
C PHE A 91 8.72 -4.90 -11.75
N VAL A 92 8.61 -6.22 -11.89
CA VAL A 92 7.53 -7.02 -11.30
C VAL A 92 7.99 -7.71 -10.03
N TYR A 93 7.15 -7.80 -9.01
CA TYR A 93 7.35 -8.70 -7.88
C TYR A 93 6.04 -9.43 -7.53
N TRP A 94 6.14 -10.38 -6.61
CA TRP A 94 5.04 -11.28 -6.27
C TRP A 94 4.57 -11.09 -4.83
N ASN A 95 3.33 -10.66 -4.67
CA ASN A 95 2.64 -10.64 -3.38
C ASN A 95 1.78 -11.90 -3.26
N GLY A 96 2.32 -12.93 -2.62
CA GLY A 96 1.73 -14.26 -2.71
C GLY A 96 1.72 -14.73 -4.16
N ILE A 97 0.55 -15.15 -4.66
CA ILE A 97 0.35 -15.59 -6.06
C ILE A 97 0.05 -14.42 -7.02
N ARG A 98 -0.05 -13.17 -6.51
CA ARG A 98 -0.38 -11.99 -7.32
C ARG A 98 0.88 -11.29 -7.81
N ALA A 99 0.95 -11.03 -9.11
CA ALA A 99 1.97 -10.15 -9.69
C ALA A 99 1.64 -8.68 -9.39
N GLU A 100 2.66 -7.91 -9.01
CA GLU A 100 2.58 -6.47 -8.83
C GLU A 100 3.70 -5.80 -9.62
N VAL A 101 3.33 -4.91 -10.54
CA VAL A 101 4.29 -4.12 -11.33
C VAL A 101 4.52 -2.80 -10.62
N VAL A 102 5.79 -2.53 -10.31
CA VAL A 102 6.25 -1.26 -9.75
C VAL A 102 6.69 -0.38 -10.90
N ILE A 103 6.18 0.85 -10.92
CA ILE A 103 6.52 1.88 -11.91
C ILE A 103 7.13 3.07 -11.19
N SER A 104 8.32 3.50 -11.60
CA SER A 104 9.04 4.61 -10.96
C SER A 104 9.34 5.78 -11.91
N GLU A 105 9.07 5.62 -13.21
CA GLU A 105 9.23 6.66 -14.22
C GLU A 105 8.11 7.70 -14.09
N PRO A 106 8.44 8.99 -13.86
CA PRO A 106 7.45 10.03 -13.62
C PRO A 106 6.36 10.14 -14.70
N GLU A 107 6.73 9.95 -15.96
CA GLU A 107 5.83 10.04 -17.11
C GLU A 107 4.77 8.92 -17.07
N LEU A 108 5.19 7.69 -16.76
CA LEU A 108 4.29 6.54 -16.63
C LEU A 108 3.44 6.64 -15.36
N VAL A 109 4.04 7.06 -14.23
CA VAL A 109 3.30 7.30 -12.98
C VAL A 109 2.21 8.34 -13.21
N LYS A 110 2.52 9.44 -13.92
CA LYS A 110 1.54 10.48 -14.27
C LYS A 110 0.40 9.91 -15.11
N GLU A 111 0.70 9.08 -16.10
CA GLU A 111 -0.32 8.47 -16.97
C GLU A 111 -1.25 7.53 -16.18
N VAL A 112 -0.68 6.69 -15.32
CA VAL A 112 -1.44 5.79 -14.43
C VAL A 112 -2.35 6.59 -13.50
N LEU A 113 -1.83 7.65 -12.87
CA LEU A 113 -2.60 8.48 -11.94
C LEU A 113 -3.65 9.36 -12.63
N LYS A 114 -3.43 9.75 -13.89
CA LYS A 114 -4.40 10.52 -14.67
C LYS A 114 -5.59 9.66 -15.10
N ASN A 115 -5.35 8.39 -15.44
CA ASN A 115 -6.37 7.46 -15.93
C ASN A 115 -6.83 6.45 -14.86
N SER A 116 -6.66 6.77 -13.58
CA SER A 116 -6.87 5.84 -12.47
C SER A 116 -8.33 5.40 -12.32
N GLU A 117 -9.30 6.20 -12.73
CA GLU A 117 -10.72 5.89 -12.50
C GLU A 117 -11.24 4.73 -13.37
N ASN A 118 -10.69 4.56 -14.58
CA ASN A 118 -11.20 3.59 -15.55
C ASN A 118 -10.22 2.45 -15.83
N VAL A 119 -8.93 2.75 -15.92
CA VAL A 119 -7.90 1.78 -16.36
C VAL A 119 -7.15 1.18 -15.17
N PHE A 120 -6.91 1.97 -14.12
CA PHE A 120 -6.17 1.56 -12.94
C PHE A 120 -7.00 1.74 -11.66
N PRO A 121 -8.13 1.01 -11.53
CA PRO A 121 -9.00 1.12 -10.37
C PRO A 121 -8.23 0.76 -9.09
N LYS A 122 -8.71 1.29 -7.97
CA LYS A 122 -8.09 1.04 -6.67
C LYS A 122 -8.10 -0.44 -6.35
N ALA A 123 -7.04 -0.88 -5.67
CA ALA A 123 -7.03 -2.20 -5.08
C ALA A 123 -8.19 -2.34 -4.09
N LYS A 124 -8.97 -3.42 -4.22
CA LYS A 124 -10.06 -3.71 -3.28
C LYS A 124 -9.48 -3.82 -1.86
N PRO A 125 -10.04 -3.10 -0.88
CA PRO A 125 -9.59 -3.21 0.50
C PRO A 125 -9.77 -4.64 0.99
N SER A 126 -8.91 -5.07 1.92
CA SER A 126 -9.09 -6.35 2.60
C SER A 126 -10.40 -6.35 3.41
N PHE A 127 -10.92 -7.53 3.72
CA PHE A 127 -12.14 -7.69 4.52
C PHE A 127 -12.11 -6.91 5.84
N TYR A 128 -10.95 -6.88 6.52
CA TYR A 128 -10.80 -6.14 7.77
C TYR A 128 -10.82 -4.63 7.56
N VAL A 129 -10.16 -4.15 6.49
CA VAL A 129 -10.12 -2.72 6.16
C VAL A 129 -11.51 -2.23 5.75
N SER A 130 -12.25 -3.01 4.95
CA SER A 130 -13.62 -2.65 4.57
C SER A 130 -14.57 -2.63 5.77
N LYS A 131 -14.43 -3.57 6.72
CA LYS A 131 -15.24 -3.60 7.94
C LYS A 131 -14.94 -2.44 8.88
N LEU A 132 -13.68 -2.02 8.98
CA LEU A 132 -13.25 -0.94 9.88
C LEU A 132 -13.54 0.45 9.30
N LEU A 133 -13.22 0.68 8.02
CA LEU A 133 -13.31 2.00 7.38
C LEU A 133 -14.62 2.21 6.63
N GLY A 134 -15.44 1.17 6.48
CA GLY A 134 -16.70 1.22 5.77
C GLY A 134 -16.55 1.70 4.32
N ASN A 135 -17.56 2.42 3.83
CA ASN A 135 -17.62 3.00 2.49
C ASN A 135 -17.20 4.49 2.49
N GLY A 136 -15.99 4.77 2.99
CA GLY A 136 -15.38 6.10 2.94
C GLY A 136 -14.64 6.39 1.64
N LEU A 137 -14.20 7.63 1.44
CA LEU A 137 -13.46 8.07 0.24
C LEU A 137 -12.22 7.22 -0.10
N ALA A 138 -11.55 6.68 0.93
CA ALA A 138 -10.37 5.85 0.76
C ALA A 138 -10.70 4.43 0.24
N THR A 139 -11.90 3.92 0.49
CA THR A 139 -12.29 2.53 0.23
C THR A 139 -13.25 2.36 -0.94
N ILE A 140 -14.05 3.39 -1.25
CA ILE A 140 -14.94 3.39 -2.43
C ILE A 140 -14.18 3.78 -3.71
N ASP A 141 -14.69 3.29 -4.84
CA ASP A 141 -14.14 3.51 -6.17
C ASP A 141 -15.25 3.80 -7.22
N GLY A 142 -14.84 4.21 -8.42
CA GLY A 142 -15.75 4.49 -9.55
C GLY A 142 -16.76 5.60 -9.26
N GLU A 143 -17.98 5.49 -9.80
CA GLU A 143 -19.01 6.54 -9.70
C GLU A 143 -19.37 6.94 -8.25
N LYS A 144 -19.37 5.98 -7.33
CA LYS A 144 -19.63 6.25 -5.90
C LYS A 144 -18.53 7.15 -5.33
N TRP A 145 -17.28 6.87 -5.68
CA TRP A 145 -16.16 7.71 -5.30
C TRP A 145 -16.26 9.11 -5.90
N VAL A 146 -16.59 9.25 -7.19
CA VAL A 146 -16.76 10.56 -7.85
C VAL A 146 -17.80 11.42 -7.13
N LYS A 147 -18.97 10.83 -6.81
CA LYS A 147 -20.05 11.52 -6.08
C LYS A 147 -19.61 11.96 -4.69
N HIS A 148 -19.02 11.06 -3.90
CA HIS A 148 -18.55 11.39 -2.56
C HIS A 148 -17.41 12.43 -2.59
N ARG A 149 -16.46 12.30 -3.53
CA ARG A 149 -15.32 13.21 -3.66
C ARG A 149 -15.79 14.62 -3.97
N LYS A 150 -16.77 14.77 -4.88
CA LYS A 150 -17.39 16.07 -5.19
C LYS A 150 -18.02 16.72 -3.95
N LEU A 151 -18.77 15.95 -3.17
CA LEU A 151 -19.40 16.45 -1.94
C LEU A 151 -18.37 16.85 -0.88
N THR A 152 -17.38 16.00 -0.63
CA THR A 152 -16.35 16.27 0.38
C THR A 152 -15.45 17.44 -0.02
N ASN A 153 -15.19 17.64 -1.31
CA ASN A 153 -14.36 18.76 -1.76
C ASN A 153 -14.88 20.11 -1.25
N TYR A 154 -16.20 20.31 -1.11
CA TYR A 154 -16.77 21.54 -0.54
C TYR A 154 -16.21 21.89 0.84
N ALA A 155 -16.07 20.90 1.73
CA ALA A 155 -15.50 21.12 3.06
C ALA A 155 -14.02 21.53 3.05
N PHE A 156 -13.31 21.28 1.94
CA PHE A 156 -11.89 21.60 1.75
C PHE A 156 -11.68 22.73 0.73
N HIS A 157 -12.73 23.49 0.35
CA HIS A 157 -12.56 24.69 -0.46
C HIS A 157 -11.86 25.79 0.35
N GLY A 158 -11.20 26.72 -0.33
CA GLY A 158 -10.42 27.79 0.30
C GLY A 158 -11.21 28.64 1.30
N GLU A 159 -12.49 28.91 1.04
CA GLU A 159 -13.36 29.65 1.97
C GLU A 159 -13.68 28.85 3.24
N SER A 160 -13.99 27.56 3.09
CA SER A 160 -14.19 26.66 4.23
C SER A 160 -12.91 26.52 5.07
N LEU A 161 -11.75 26.43 4.42
CA LEU A 161 -10.46 26.38 5.11
C LEU A 161 -10.15 27.67 5.87
N LYS A 162 -10.47 28.84 5.31
CA LYS A 162 -10.30 30.14 6.01
C LYS A 162 -11.09 30.18 7.32
N ASN A 163 -12.30 29.63 7.32
CA ASN A 163 -13.15 29.56 8.51
C ASN A 163 -12.59 28.60 9.59
N MET A 164 -11.71 27.66 9.22
CA MET A 164 -11.04 26.76 10.16
C MET A 164 -9.80 27.40 10.80
N THR A 165 -9.20 28.42 10.17
CA THR A 165 -7.96 29.07 10.65
C THR A 165 -8.02 29.49 12.12
N PRO A 166 -9.09 30.13 12.63
CA PRO A 166 -9.14 30.52 14.04
C PRO A 166 -9.06 29.32 15.00
N ALA A 167 -9.71 28.21 14.67
CA ALA A 167 -9.65 26.99 15.48
C ALA A 167 -8.24 26.38 15.47
N ILE A 168 -7.61 26.31 14.28
CA ILE A 168 -6.23 25.82 14.15
C ILE A 168 -5.26 26.67 14.99
N ILE A 169 -5.39 28.00 14.94
CA ILE A 169 -4.58 28.92 15.75
C ILE A 169 -4.80 28.63 17.24
N ALA A 170 -6.05 28.52 17.69
CA ALA A 170 -6.37 28.25 19.09
C ALA A 170 -5.77 26.92 19.60
N SER A 171 -5.82 25.85 18.80
CA SER A 171 -5.18 24.56 19.15
C SER A 171 -3.67 24.69 19.27
N VAL A 172 -3.02 25.42 18.34
CA VAL A 172 -1.57 25.68 18.40
C VAL A 172 -1.20 26.54 19.61
N GLU A 173 -1.94 27.61 19.89
CA GLU A 173 -1.71 28.47 21.06
C GLU A 173 -1.86 27.70 22.37
N THR A 174 -2.84 26.80 22.44
CA THR A 174 -3.05 25.91 23.59
C THR A 174 -1.84 24.99 23.81
N MET A 175 -1.34 24.36 22.74
CA MET A 175 -0.11 23.57 22.80
C MET A 175 1.09 24.40 23.27
N LEU A 176 1.30 25.57 22.67
CA LEU A 176 2.41 26.47 23.04
C LEU A 176 2.32 26.93 24.50
N LYS A 177 1.12 27.20 25.01
CA LYS A 177 0.90 27.53 26.42
C LYS A 177 1.34 26.39 27.35
N ARG A 178 1.07 25.12 27.00
CA ARG A 178 1.57 23.95 27.75
C ARG A 178 3.09 23.89 27.74
N TRP A 179 3.72 24.26 26.62
CA TRP A 179 5.19 24.22 26.48
C TRP A 179 5.91 25.28 27.30
N LYS A 180 5.28 26.44 27.58
CA LYS A 180 5.87 27.47 28.46
C LYS A 180 6.25 26.93 29.85
N GLY A 181 5.51 25.94 30.37
CA GLY A 181 5.82 25.28 31.65
C GLY A 181 6.91 24.19 31.57
N LYS A 182 7.49 23.97 30.39
CA LYS A 182 8.48 22.92 30.10
C LYS A 182 9.83 23.50 29.66
N GLU A 183 10.07 24.79 29.87
CA GLU A 183 11.34 25.43 29.51
C GLU A 183 12.53 24.74 30.20
N GLY A 184 13.60 24.50 29.43
CA GLY A 184 14.78 23.76 29.88
C GLY A 184 14.59 22.25 30.07
N LYS A 185 13.40 21.70 29.75
CA LYS A 185 13.11 20.26 29.83
C LYS A 185 13.00 19.65 28.43
N GLU A 186 13.46 18.42 28.31
CA GLU A 186 13.19 17.62 27.11
C GLU A 186 11.69 17.30 27.00
N ILE A 187 11.17 17.36 25.77
CA ILE A 187 9.76 17.07 25.47
C ILE A 187 9.65 16.02 24.37
N GLU A 188 8.69 15.12 24.51
CA GLU A 188 8.37 14.13 23.48
C GLU A 188 7.44 14.76 22.43
N VAL A 189 8.02 15.28 21.34
CA VAL A 189 7.31 16.02 20.30
C VAL A 189 6.24 15.17 19.62
N TYR A 190 6.44 13.85 19.48
CA TYR A 190 5.43 12.98 18.90
C TYR A 190 4.11 13.01 19.69
N GLN A 191 4.18 13.01 21.02
CA GLN A 191 2.98 13.06 21.86
C GLN A 191 2.27 14.42 21.75
N GLU A 192 3.04 15.50 21.76
CA GLU A 192 2.51 16.86 21.65
C GLU A 192 1.80 17.08 20.30
N PHE A 193 2.41 16.64 19.20
CA PHE A 193 1.81 16.78 17.87
C PHE A 193 0.63 15.84 17.67
N ARG A 194 0.65 14.64 18.26
CA ARG A 194 -0.52 13.75 18.24
C ARG A 194 -1.73 14.44 18.88
N LEU A 195 -1.55 15.09 20.03
CA LEU A 195 -2.62 15.84 20.70
C LEU A 195 -3.07 17.03 19.84
N LEU A 196 -2.13 17.83 19.33
CA LEU A 196 -2.43 18.98 18.46
C LEU A 196 -3.27 18.57 17.25
N THR A 197 -2.95 17.45 16.60
CA THR A 197 -3.68 16.99 15.41
C THR A 197 -5.01 16.29 15.70
N SER A 198 -5.33 16.08 16.98
CA SER A 198 -6.60 15.48 17.42
C SER A 198 -7.62 16.48 17.97
N GLU A 199 -7.16 17.67 18.37
CA GLU A 199 -7.97 18.81 18.81
C GLU A 199 -8.53 19.58 17.60
#